data_AF-A0A1X2HH25-F1
#
_entry.id   AF-A0A1X2HH25-F1
#
_cell.length_a   1.000
_cell.length_b   1.000
_cell.length_c   1.000
_cell.angle_alpha   90.00
_cell.angle_beta   90.00
_cell.angle_gamma   90.00
#
_symmetry.space_group_name_H-M   'P 1'
#
loop_
_entity.id
_entity.type
_entity.pdbx_description
1 polymer ?
#
loop_
_entity_poly.entity_id
_entity_poly.type
_entity_poly.pdbx_seq_one_letter_code
_entity_poly.pdbx_strand_id
1 'polypeptide(L)'
;MFSRSLLRLPLASQTRYLHVSSLALAENNGVFGRFNPWAKKSTEPNTTNTENNDTPSEAIGNVTFDVDFNDELEFSSWKNTEVIEDVDQIHSSIRSIVSEHIQGLGDNDWKEASLADTDVKFKVIKESIKQTGKEIPNLELTNIATVNDLLAFYERVPDVTQTSVEKFFAETANSLPSNLTFEAPSKSS
;
A
#
# COMPACT_ATOMS: atom_id res chain seq x y z
N MET A 1 -61.74 2.87 18.42
CA MET A 1 -60.96 2.14 19.44
C MET A 1 -59.73 1.58 18.76
N PHE A 2 -58.55 2.15 19.03
CA PHE A 2 -57.30 1.77 18.35
C PHE A 2 -56.52 0.76 19.21
N SER A 3 -56.41 -0.48 18.75
CA SER A 3 -55.54 -1.50 19.33
C SER A 3 -54.15 -1.43 18.69
N ARG A 4 -53.17 -0.89 19.43
CA ARG A 4 -51.75 -0.95 19.07
C ARG A 4 -51.17 -2.28 19.53
N SER A 5 -50.79 -3.14 18.59
CA SER A 5 -50.02 -4.35 18.86
C SER A 5 -48.54 -4.00 18.89
N LEU A 6 -47.86 -4.28 20.01
CA LEU A 6 -46.43 -4.08 20.20
C LEU A 6 -45.68 -5.33 19.73
N LEU A 7 -45.05 -5.25 18.56
CA LEU A 7 -44.07 -6.24 18.10
C LEU A 7 -42.75 -6.04 18.85
N ARG A 8 -42.39 -7.01 19.68
CA ARG A 8 -41.13 -7.08 20.43
C ARG A 8 -40.18 -8.01 19.68
N LEU A 9 -39.11 -7.47 19.09
CA LEU A 9 -38.03 -8.27 18.47
C LEU A 9 -37.09 -8.83 19.55
N PRO A 10 -36.63 -10.09 19.45
CA PRO A 10 -35.57 -10.60 20.33
C PRO A 10 -34.18 -10.17 19.81
N LEU A 11 -33.35 -9.65 20.72
CA LEU A 11 -31.96 -9.30 20.51
C LEU A 11 -31.10 -10.57 20.61
N ALA A 12 -30.56 -11.07 19.49
CA ALA A 12 -29.64 -12.20 19.50
C ALA A 12 -28.24 -11.73 19.92
N SER A 13 -27.72 -12.23 21.05
CA SER A 13 -26.35 -11.96 21.48
C SER A 13 -25.37 -12.79 20.65
N GLN A 14 -24.62 -12.14 19.76
CA GLN A 14 -23.51 -12.78 19.06
C GLN A 14 -22.28 -12.84 19.97
N THR A 15 -21.92 -14.04 20.43
CA THR A 15 -20.65 -14.33 21.09
C THR A 15 -19.51 -14.29 20.07
N ARG A 16 -18.54 -13.38 20.24
CA ARG A 16 -17.31 -13.33 19.44
C ARG A 16 -16.33 -14.39 19.96
N TYR A 17 -16.05 -15.41 19.16
CA TYR A 17 -14.94 -16.33 19.40
C TYR A 17 -13.66 -15.72 18.83
N LEU A 18 -12.65 -15.51 19.69
CA LEU A 18 -11.30 -15.14 19.26
C LEU A 18 -10.52 -16.42 18.94
N HIS A 19 -10.07 -16.55 17.69
CA HIS A 19 -9.14 -17.60 17.30
C HIS A 19 -7.73 -17.19 17.74
N VAL A 20 -7.16 -17.93 18.69
CA VAL A 20 -5.72 -17.90 19.03
C VAL A 20 -5.08 -19.15 18.43
N SER A 21 -4.19 -18.96 17.45
CA SER A 21 -3.39 -20.03 16.87
C SER A 21 -2.14 -20.23 17.73
N SER A 22 -2.04 -21.37 18.41
CA SER A 22 -0.82 -21.79 19.10
C SER A 22 0.29 -22.10 18.09
N LEU A 23 1.46 -21.48 18.27
CA LEU A 23 2.68 -21.77 17.53
C LEU A 23 3.16 -23.19 17.88
N ALA A 24 2.95 -24.16 16.97
CA ALA A 24 3.47 -25.52 17.14
C ALA A 24 4.83 -25.66 16.43
N LEU A 25 5.85 -25.85 17.26
CA LEU A 25 7.23 -26.23 16.95
C LEU A 25 7.26 -27.37 15.91
N ALA A 26 7.75 -27.08 14.70
CA ALA A 26 7.95 -28.10 13.67
C ALA A 26 9.27 -28.83 13.92
N GLU A 27 9.25 -29.83 14.82
CA GLU A 27 10.33 -30.79 14.94
C GLU A 27 10.33 -31.73 13.72
N ASN A 28 11.47 -31.77 13.06
CA ASN A 28 11.78 -32.66 11.95
C ASN A 28 11.49 -34.13 12.32
N ASN A 29 10.77 -34.84 11.45
CA ASN A 29 10.41 -36.28 11.48
C ASN A 29 9.00 -36.67 11.95
N GLY A 30 8.02 -35.77 11.90
CA GLY A 30 6.60 -36.11 12.07
C GLY A 30 5.90 -36.54 10.77
N VAL A 31 5.04 -37.56 10.85
CA VAL A 31 4.21 -38.13 9.76
C VAL A 31 3.26 -37.10 9.11
N PHE A 32 3.13 -35.90 9.68
CA PHE A 32 2.34 -34.78 9.15
C PHE A 32 2.97 -34.06 7.94
N GLY A 33 4.25 -34.29 7.62
CA GLY A 33 4.86 -33.77 6.39
C GLY A 33 4.32 -34.40 5.09
N ARG A 34 3.55 -35.49 5.17
CA ARG A 34 3.05 -36.25 4.00
C ARG A 34 1.69 -35.78 3.48
N PHE A 35 0.98 -34.91 4.18
CA PHE A 35 -0.33 -34.40 3.78
C PHE A 35 -0.34 -32.90 3.43
N ASN A 36 0.83 -32.27 3.34
CA ASN A 36 0.95 -30.91 2.83
C ASN A 36 1.29 -30.94 1.32
N PRO A 37 0.35 -30.59 0.42
CA PRO A 37 0.60 -30.62 -1.03
C PRO A 37 1.57 -29.53 -1.51
N TRP A 38 1.99 -28.60 -0.64
CA TRP A 38 2.97 -27.55 -0.95
C TRP A 38 4.37 -27.82 -0.38
N ALA A 39 4.58 -28.90 0.39
CA ALA A 39 5.90 -29.30 0.85
C ALA A 39 6.62 -30.13 -0.23
N LYS A 40 7.13 -29.47 -1.27
CA LYS A 40 8.00 -30.13 -2.26
C LYS A 40 9.31 -30.57 -1.61
N LYS A 41 9.45 -31.88 -1.38
CA LYS A 41 10.70 -32.53 -1.02
C LYS A 41 11.51 -32.74 -2.30
N SER A 42 12.60 -32.00 -2.49
CA SER A 42 13.61 -32.32 -3.51
C SER A 42 14.46 -33.47 -2.98
N THR A 43 14.35 -34.63 -3.62
CA THR A 43 15.22 -35.79 -3.37
C THR A 43 15.56 -36.39 -4.72
N GLU A 44 16.82 -36.19 -5.14
CA GLU A 44 17.46 -36.82 -6.31
C GLU A 44 17.59 -38.34 -6.12
N PRO A 45 17.98 -39.09 -7.18
CA PRO A 45 19.24 -39.82 -7.00
C PRO A 45 20.15 -40.02 -8.24
N ASN A 46 21.45 -39.97 -7.93
CA ASN A 46 22.61 -40.72 -8.44
C ASN A 46 23.21 -40.37 -9.83
N THR A 47 24.52 -40.04 -9.88
CA THR A 47 25.61 -41.05 -9.95
C THR A 47 27.02 -40.40 -9.96
N THR A 48 27.95 -41.01 -9.21
CA THR A 48 29.44 -41.07 -9.31
C THR A 48 30.38 -39.94 -8.84
N ASN A 49 31.28 -40.37 -7.92
CA ASN A 49 32.70 -40.03 -7.69
C ASN A 49 32.99 -38.70 -6.96
N THR A 50 33.96 -38.54 -6.06
CA THR A 50 34.96 -39.37 -5.36
C THR A 50 35.65 -38.40 -4.37
N GLU A 51 35.86 -38.84 -3.11
CA GLU A 51 36.95 -38.44 -2.19
C GLU A 51 37.17 -36.97 -1.75
N ASN A 52 37.00 -36.66 -0.45
CA ASN A 52 38.07 -36.67 0.57
C ASN A 52 37.81 -35.73 1.78
N ASN A 53 37.84 -36.37 2.95
CA ASN A 53 38.46 -36.01 4.24
C ASN A 53 38.24 -34.65 4.95
N ASP A 54 37.69 -34.83 6.17
CA ASP A 54 38.24 -34.45 7.48
C ASP A 54 38.13 -33.01 8.03
N THR A 55 37.12 -32.92 8.90
CA THR A 55 37.14 -32.43 10.30
C THR A 55 37.12 -30.93 10.63
N PRO A 56 36.39 -30.57 11.72
CA PRO A 56 35.99 -29.22 12.04
C PRO A 56 37.05 -28.52 12.89
N SER A 57 37.42 -27.30 12.52
CA SER A 57 38.21 -26.41 13.38
C SER A 57 37.39 -25.15 13.64
N GLU A 58 37.08 -24.94 14.91
CA GLU A 58 36.54 -23.69 15.42
C GLU A 58 37.45 -22.53 15.01
N ALA A 59 36.89 -21.63 14.20
CA ALA A 59 37.31 -20.25 14.15
C ALA A 59 36.01 -19.44 14.15
N ILE A 60 35.61 -18.98 15.34
CA ILE A 60 34.64 -17.91 15.49
C ILE A 60 35.32 -16.65 14.94
N GLY A 61 35.35 -16.54 13.61
CA GLY A 61 35.65 -15.29 12.95
C GLY A 61 34.49 -14.36 13.21
N ASN A 62 34.76 -13.21 13.79
CA ASN A 62 33.82 -12.09 13.80
C ASN A 62 33.43 -11.82 12.34
N VAL A 63 32.28 -12.35 11.92
CA VAL A 63 31.62 -11.96 10.68
C VAL A 63 30.99 -10.60 10.95
N THR A 64 31.79 -9.55 10.85
CA THR A 64 31.28 -8.20 10.66
C THR A 64 30.67 -8.17 9.27
N PHE A 65 29.34 -8.17 9.22
CA PHE A 65 28.60 -7.83 8.02
C PHE A 65 28.79 -6.33 7.79
N ASP A 66 29.78 -5.98 6.96
CA ASP A 66 29.81 -4.65 6.35
C ASP A 66 28.72 -4.65 5.28
N VAL A 67 27.50 -4.33 5.72
CA VAL A 67 26.39 -4.08 4.81
C VAL A 67 26.59 -2.65 4.34
N ASP A 68 27.23 -2.48 3.18
CA ASP A 68 27.12 -1.25 2.42
C ASP A 68 25.64 -1.08 2.05
N PHE A 69 24.91 -0.30 2.84
CA PHE A 69 23.56 0.18 2.53
C PHE A 69 23.63 1.25 1.44
N ASN A 70 24.37 0.98 0.37
CA ASN A 70 24.15 1.66 -0.88
C ASN A 70 22.97 0.98 -1.58
N ASP A 71 21.83 1.00 -0.88
CA ASP A 71 20.52 0.71 -1.44
C ASP A 71 20.21 1.88 -2.39
N GLU A 72 20.85 1.88 -3.55
CA GLU A 72 20.24 2.46 -4.73
C GLU A 72 18.93 1.71 -4.89
N LEU A 73 17.86 2.31 -4.35
CA LEU A 73 16.50 1.89 -4.52
C LEU A 73 16.24 1.88 -6.03
N GLU A 74 16.55 0.76 -6.70
CA GLU A 74 16.20 0.43 -8.07
C GLU A 74 14.68 0.22 -8.21
N PHE A 75 13.87 1.03 -7.52
CA PHE A 75 12.50 1.24 -7.94
C PHE A 75 12.57 2.20 -9.11
N SER A 76 12.64 1.64 -10.32
CA SER A 76 12.26 2.34 -11.54
C SER A 76 10.81 2.76 -11.35
N SER A 77 10.65 3.97 -10.81
CA SER A 77 9.35 4.48 -10.42
C SER A 77 8.58 4.66 -11.71
N TRP A 78 7.63 3.78 -11.97
CA TRP A 78 6.76 3.77 -13.16
C TRP A 78 5.89 5.04 -13.30
N LYS A 79 6.11 6.04 -12.46
CA LYS A 79 5.40 7.31 -12.36
C LYS A 79 6.19 8.42 -13.05
N ASN A 80 5.49 9.49 -13.41
CA ASN A 80 6.13 10.72 -13.84
C ASN A 80 6.98 11.32 -12.70
N THR A 81 8.20 11.73 -13.01
CA THR A 81 9.08 12.46 -12.07
C THR A 81 8.49 13.81 -11.67
N GLU A 82 7.68 14.39 -12.56
CA GLU A 82 7.01 15.68 -12.36
C GLU A 82 5.53 15.45 -12.02
N VAL A 83 5.07 16.06 -10.93
CA VAL A 83 3.66 16.04 -10.53
C VAL A 83 2.96 17.19 -11.22
N ILE A 84 1.94 16.87 -12.02
CA ILE A 84 1.09 17.88 -12.65
C ILE A 84 0.10 18.39 -11.62
N GLU A 85 0.15 19.69 -11.32
CA GLU A 85 -0.78 20.36 -10.40
C GLU A 85 -1.88 21.14 -11.13
N ASP A 86 -1.73 21.37 -12.44
CA ASP A 86 -2.69 22.13 -13.26
C ASP A 86 -3.95 21.30 -13.56
N VAL A 87 -5.09 21.79 -13.10
CA VAL A 87 -6.39 21.11 -13.19
C VAL A 87 -6.81 20.90 -14.64
N ASP A 88 -6.56 21.86 -15.53
CA ASP A 88 -6.97 21.76 -16.93
C ASP A 88 -6.16 20.68 -17.68
N GLN A 89 -4.88 20.53 -17.31
CA GLN A 89 -4.02 19.47 -17.84
C GLN A 89 -4.46 18.11 -17.33
N ILE A 90 -4.76 17.99 -16.03
CA ILE A 90 -5.29 16.76 -15.42
C ILE A 90 -6.59 16.33 -16.12
N HIS A 91 -7.54 17.26 -16.35
CA HIS A 91 -8.80 16.97 -17.03
C HIS A 91 -8.55 16.47 -18.45
N SER A 92 -7.65 17.12 -19.18
CA SER A 92 -7.32 16.75 -20.56
C SER A 92 -6.67 15.37 -20.64
N SER A 93 -5.73 15.08 -19.73
CA SER A 93 -5.07 13.78 -19.59
C SER A 93 -6.07 12.66 -19.27
N ILE A 94 -6.90 12.85 -18.24
CA ILE A 94 -7.89 11.84 -17.83
C ILE A 94 -8.93 11.62 -18.93
N ARG A 95 -9.39 12.68 -19.61
CA ARG A 95 -10.29 12.55 -20.75
C ARG A 95 -9.70 11.68 -21.85
N SER A 96 -8.41 11.90 -22.19
CA SER A 96 -7.71 11.09 -23.18
C SER A 96 -7.67 9.61 -22.76
N ILE A 97 -7.31 9.32 -21.51
CA ILE A 97 -7.22 7.96 -20.97
C ILE A 97 -8.59 7.26 -21.00
N VAL A 98 -9.64 7.96 -20.56
CA VAL A 98 -11.01 7.42 -20.52
C VAL A 98 -11.49 7.10 -21.92
N SER A 99 -11.22 7.96 -22.90
CA SER A 99 -11.61 7.73 -24.30
C SER A 99 -10.91 6.52 -24.95
N GLU A 100 -9.70 6.18 -24.48
CA GLU A 100 -8.94 5.02 -24.96
C GLU A 100 -9.48 3.71 -24.37
N HIS A 101 -9.90 3.74 -23.10
CA HIS A 101 -10.24 2.53 -22.34
C HIS A 101 -11.74 2.22 -22.29
N ILE A 102 -12.59 3.24 -22.46
CA ILE A 102 -14.04 3.10 -22.41
C ILE A 102 -14.63 3.54 -23.75
N GLN A 103 -15.09 2.56 -24.53
CA GLN A 103 -15.63 2.80 -25.87
C GLN A 103 -17.08 3.29 -25.80
N GLY A 104 -17.44 4.21 -26.69
CA GLY A 104 -18.83 4.64 -26.88
C GLY A 104 -19.31 5.79 -26.00
N LEU A 105 -18.41 6.49 -25.31
CA LEU A 105 -18.78 7.70 -24.57
C LEU A 105 -18.78 8.94 -25.45
N GLY A 106 -19.81 9.75 -25.29
CA GLY A 106 -19.88 11.09 -25.87
C GLY A 106 -19.04 12.09 -25.08
N ASP A 107 -18.69 13.20 -25.73
CA ASP A 107 -17.88 14.28 -25.16
C ASP A 107 -18.46 14.95 -23.90
N ASN A 108 -19.75 14.77 -23.62
CA ASN A 108 -20.41 15.30 -22.44
C ASN A 108 -20.52 14.29 -21.29
N ASP A 109 -20.50 12.98 -21.59
CA ASP A 109 -20.87 11.95 -20.62
C ASP A 109 -19.63 11.28 -19.98
N TRP A 110 -18.42 11.59 -20.47
CA TRP A 110 -17.18 10.94 -20.01
C TRP A 110 -16.87 11.15 -18.52
N LYS A 111 -17.35 12.25 -17.92
CA LYS A 111 -17.18 12.51 -16.48
C LYS A 111 -18.08 11.60 -15.63
N GLU A 112 -19.24 11.24 -16.14
CA GLU A 112 -20.22 10.38 -15.45
C GLU A 112 -19.99 8.89 -15.74
N ALA A 113 -18.94 8.57 -16.51
CA ALA A 113 -18.58 7.21 -16.83
C ALA A 113 -18.36 6.39 -15.56
N SER A 114 -19.04 5.23 -15.50
CA SER A 114 -18.91 4.30 -14.40
C SER A 114 -17.59 3.53 -14.49
N LEU A 115 -16.86 3.47 -13.38
CA LEU A 115 -15.62 2.69 -13.19
C LEU A 115 -15.91 1.43 -12.36
N ALA A 116 -17.10 0.84 -12.49
CA ALA A 116 -17.49 -0.35 -11.75
C ALA A 116 -16.71 -1.61 -12.15
N ASP A 117 -16.27 -1.69 -13.41
CA ASP A 117 -15.41 -2.78 -13.87
C ASP A 117 -13.98 -2.61 -13.33
N THR A 118 -13.52 -3.59 -12.55
CA THR A 118 -12.21 -3.58 -11.89
C THR A 118 -11.05 -3.49 -12.87
N ASP A 119 -11.16 -4.14 -14.03
CA ASP A 119 -10.07 -4.17 -15.01
C ASP A 119 -9.93 -2.82 -15.71
N VAL A 120 -11.06 -2.20 -16.07
CA VAL A 120 -11.10 -0.85 -16.66
C VAL A 120 -10.65 0.19 -15.63
N LYS A 121 -11.16 0.12 -14.39
CA LYS A 121 -10.77 1.00 -13.30
C LYS A 121 -9.28 0.96 -13.04
N PHE A 122 -8.69 -0.25 -12.98
CA PHE A 122 -7.25 -0.41 -12.78
C PHE A 122 -6.44 0.23 -13.92
N LYS A 123 -6.83 0.00 -15.18
CA LYS A 123 -6.14 0.58 -16.33
C LYS A 123 -6.21 2.10 -16.33
N VAL A 124 -7.40 2.67 -16.13
CA VAL A 124 -7.62 4.12 -16.09
C VAL A 124 -6.79 4.75 -14.96
N ILE A 125 -6.84 4.18 -13.75
CA ILE A 125 -6.08 4.68 -12.60
C ILE A 125 -4.58 4.58 -12.84
N LYS A 126 -4.10 3.44 -13.36
CA LYS A 126 -2.68 3.24 -13.64
C LYS A 126 -2.16 4.26 -14.65
N GLU A 127 -2.85 4.47 -15.76
CA GLU A 127 -2.44 5.46 -16.75
C GLU A 127 -2.58 6.90 -16.20
N SER A 128 -3.57 7.16 -15.35
CA SER A 128 -3.72 8.47 -14.69
C SER A 128 -2.53 8.78 -13.78
N ILE A 129 -2.08 7.80 -12.98
CA ILE A 129 -0.89 7.95 -12.10
C ILE A 129 0.38 8.15 -12.94
N LYS A 130 0.51 7.42 -14.06
CA LYS A 130 1.66 7.59 -14.97
C LYS A 130 1.73 8.98 -15.56
N GLN A 131 0.59 9.58 -15.96
CA GLN A 131 0.58 10.90 -16.59
C GLN A 131 0.71 12.03 -15.56
N THR A 132 -0.07 11.95 -14.48
CA THR A 132 -0.15 13.02 -13.46
C THR A 132 0.97 12.98 -12.43
N GLY A 133 1.62 11.82 -12.24
CA GLY A 133 2.63 11.61 -11.19
C GLY A 133 2.06 11.54 -9.77
N LYS A 134 0.76 11.81 -9.56
CA LYS A 134 0.09 11.79 -8.25
C LYS A 134 -0.52 10.42 -7.98
N GLU A 135 -0.08 9.79 -6.89
CA GLU A 135 -0.54 8.48 -6.44
C GLU A 135 -1.89 8.57 -5.72
N ILE A 136 -2.71 7.54 -5.92
CA ILE A 136 -4.00 7.39 -5.23
C ILE A 136 -3.82 6.39 -4.09
N PRO A 137 -4.03 6.79 -2.82
CA PRO A 137 -3.91 5.89 -1.69
C PRO A 137 -5.01 4.82 -1.73
N ASN A 138 -4.70 3.62 -1.22
CA ASN A 138 -5.62 2.47 -1.28
C ASN A 138 -6.99 2.75 -0.62
N LEU A 139 -7.01 3.61 0.42
CA LEU A 139 -8.24 4.04 1.07
C LEU A 139 -9.19 4.78 0.11
N GLU A 140 -8.63 5.58 -0.80
CA GLU A 140 -9.42 6.36 -1.77
C GLU A 140 -9.82 5.53 -2.99
N LEU A 141 -9.11 4.44 -3.30
CA LEU A 141 -9.48 3.52 -4.39
C LEU A 141 -10.90 2.96 -4.21
N THR A 142 -11.36 2.77 -2.98
CA THR A 142 -12.71 2.25 -2.71
C THR A 142 -13.78 3.32 -2.97
N ASN A 143 -13.45 4.60 -2.81
CA ASN A 143 -14.38 5.72 -2.94
C ASN A 143 -14.59 6.15 -4.40
N ILE A 144 -13.70 5.74 -5.32
CA ILE A 144 -13.78 6.12 -6.74
C ILE A 144 -14.75 5.18 -7.46
N ALA A 145 -15.99 5.63 -7.70
CA ALA A 145 -17.00 4.88 -8.45
C ALA A 145 -17.16 5.37 -9.89
N THR A 146 -16.94 6.67 -10.11
CA THR A 146 -17.08 7.36 -11.40
C THR A 146 -15.80 8.11 -11.77
N VAL A 147 -15.67 8.51 -13.04
CA VAL A 147 -14.57 9.38 -13.49
C VAL A 147 -14.61 10.74 -12.77
N ASN A 148 -15.78 11.25 -12.43
CA ASN A 148 -15.91 12.47 -11.65
C ASN A 148 -15.30 12.35 -10.24
N ASP A 149 -15.44 11.18 -9.59
CA ASP A 149 -14.80 10.93 -8.29
C ASP A 149 -13.27 10.92 -8.40
N LEU A 150 -12.76 10.40 -9.52
CA LEU A 150 -11.34 10.42 -9.83
C LEU A 150 -10.84 11.87 -10.03
N LEU A 151 -11.55 12.67 -10.83
CA LEU A 151 -11.23 14.09 -11.03
C LEU A 151 -11.25 14.85 -9.70
N ALA A 152 -12.28 14.64 -8.88
CA ALA A 152 -12.40 15.26 -7.56
C ALA A 152 -11.23 14.89 -6.62
N PHE A 153 -10.66 13.70 -6.75
CA PHE A 153 -9.44 13.33 -6.01
C PHE A 153 -8.22 14.12 -6.49
N TYR A 154 -8.05 14.28 -7.80
CA TYR A 154 -6.91 15.01 -8.34
C TYR A 154 -6.99 16.52 -8.07
N GLU A 155 -8.18 17.10 -8.15
CA GLU A 155 -8.47 18.51 -7.81
C GLU A 155 -8.30 18.81 -6.32
N ARG A 156 -8.41 17.81 -5.45
CA ARG A 156 -8.25 18.01 -4.01
C ARG A 156 -6.82 18.44 -3.72
N VAL A 157 -6.67 19.70 -3.30
CA VAL A 157 -5.42 20.22 -2.74
C VAL A 157 -5.13 19.42 -1.47
N PRO A 158 -3.95 18.82 -1.33
CA PRO A 158 -3.61 18.12 -0.11
C PRO A 158 -3.60 19.11 1.06
N ASP A 159 -4.50 18.90 2.04
CA ASP A 159 -4.53 19.67 3.30
C ASP A 159 -3.23 19.51 4.12
N VAL A 160 -2.43 18.50 3.78
CA VAL A 160 -1.15 18.25 4.43
C VAL A 160 -0.07 18.99 3.66
N THR A 161 0.10 20.27 3.95
CA THR A 161 1.43 20.86 3.78
C THR A 161 2.37 19.99 4.62
N GLN A 162 3.24 19.21 3.97
CA GLN A 162 4.33 18.48 4.62
C GLN A 162 5.36 19.49 5.14
N THR A 163 4.91 20.41 5.98
CA THR A 163 5.74 21.33 6.71
C THR A 163 6.31 20.50 7.85
N SER A 164 7.64 20.35 7.89
CA SER A 164 8.28 19.70 9.03
C SER A 164 7.82 20.38 10.31
N VAL A 165 7.70 19.62 11.41
CA VAL A 165 7.32 20.18 12.72
C VAL A 165 8.17 21.41 13.05
N GLU A 166 9.46 21.36 12.71
CA GLU A 166 10.39 22.49 12.80
C GLU A 166 9.95 23.71 11.97
N LYS A 167 9.59 23.54 10.69
CA LYS A 167 9.10 24.65 9.85
C LYS A 167 7.78 25.21 10.38
N PHE A 168 6.89 24.36 10.89
CA PHE A 168 5.61 24.80 11.45
C PHE A 168 5.84 25.69 12.67
N PHE A 169 6.72 25.29 13.60
CA PHE A 169 7.06 26.09 14.77
C PHE A 169 7.92 27.32 14.43
N ALA A 170 8.70 27.28 13.36
CA ALA A 170 9.40 28.46 12.84
C ALA A 170 8.42 29.52 12.30
N GLU A 171 7.40 29.10 11.54
CA GLU A 171 6.37 29.98 10.98
C GLU A 171 5.41 30.53 12.06
N THR A 172 5.11 29.71 13.08
CA THR A 172 4.24 30.09 14.21
C THR A 172 4.98 30.65 15.41
N ALA A 173 6.30 30.89 15.33
CA ALA A 173 7.11 31.36 16.44
C ALA A 173 6.56 32.63 17.11
N ASN A 174 5.92 33.51 16.32
CA ASN A 174 5.34 34.75 16.80
C ASN A 174 3.96 34.60 17.48
N SER A 175 3.29 33.45 17.33
CA SER A 175 2.00 33.16 17.98
C SER A 175 2.13 32.26 19.21
N LEU A 176 3.32 31.73 19.47
CA LEU A 176 3.59 30.92 20.65
C LEU A 176 3.55 31.79 21.92
N PRO A 177 2.97 31.29 23.01
CA PRO A 177 2.97 32.00 24.27
C PRO A 177 4.41 32.07 24.82
N SER A 178 4.74 33.13 25.56
CA SER A 178 6.11 33.44 25.99
C SER A 178 6.75 32.40 26.92
N ASN A 179 5.97 31.46 27.42
CA ASN A 179 6.41 30.34 28.24
C ASN A 179 6.70 29.05 27.44
N LEU A 180 6.59 29.08 26.11
CA LEU A 180 6.81 27.93 25.24
C LEU A 180 7.91 28.24 24.22
N THR A 181 8.97 27.42 24.24
CA THR A 181 10.07 27.46 23.27
C THR A 181 10.19 26.11 22.58
N PHE A 182 10.28 26.10 21.26
CA PHE A 182 10.58 24.88 20.50
C PHE A 182 12.09 24.71 20.37
N GLU A 183 12.61 23.54 20.78
CA GLU A 183 14.01 23.16 20.62
C GLU A 183 14.10 21.95 19.68
N ALA A 184 14.77 22.12 18.54
CA ALA A 184 14.99 21.03 17.61
C ALA A 184 16.03 20.04 18.21
N PRO A 185 15.85 18.72 18.02
CA PRO A 185 16.80 17.74 18.56
C PRO A 185 18.19 17.96 17.95
N SER A 186 19.18 18.22 18.80
CA SER A 186 20.58 18.28 18.38
C SER A 186 20.99 16.92 17.81
N LYS A 187 21.47 16.86 16.56
CA LYS A 187 22.08 15.66 16.00
C LYS A 187 23.23 15.22 16.92
N SER A 188 23.04 14.13 17.65
CA SER A 188 24.15 13.43 18.31
C SER A 188 25.05 12.88 17.22
N SER A 189 26.20 13.53 17.03
CA SER A 189 27.29 13.04 16.17
C SER A 189 28.00 11.86 16.80
#